data_AF-A0A919JFH0-F1
#
_entry.id   AF-A0A919JFH0-F1
#
_cell.length_a   1.000
_cell.length_b   1.000
_cell.length_c   1.000
_cell.angle_alpha   90.00
_cell.angle_beta   90.00
_cell.angle_gamma   90.00
#
_symmetry.space_group_name_H-M   'P 1'
#
loop_
_entity.id
_entity.type
_entity.pdbx_description
1 polymer ?
#
loop_
_entity_poly.entity_id
_entity_poly.type
_entity_poly.pdbx_seq_one_letter_code
_entity_poly.pdbx_strand_id
1 'polypeptide(L)'
;MVDRHRESSVYLYEYGEAYDDLRPAFFIDERSYSDREMAESVVESAEAAMTRAGVIYEVEVTSGVHAERPIGVPTWEEFKQRHFVEGVPLPVRPPMREQALPPSWPEMTRAVEEAHENFRAYLIQLLTGAFPGQDVSLSSDPGPLRRSPGSVDWSEERFGFEVTVVAGIGDLPPAAALARVSAILVPEGWELGDPVSRPTSVALSASRDLFGLWIDARPLRLTVLGQSPLYRAPGDSGPSYLVEPR
;
A
#
# COMPACT_ATOMS: atom_id res chain seq x y z
N MET A 1 20.02 -57.47 -7.35
CA MET A 1 20.04 -56.53 -8.48
C MET A 1 19.01 -55.47 -8.12
N VAL A 2 19.48 -54.40 -7.47
CA VAL A 2 18.63 -53.49 -6.68
C VAL A 2 18.10 -52.38 -7.57
N ASP A 3 16.78 -52.23 -7.60
CA ASP A 3 16.03 -51.08 -8.11
C ASP A 3 16.72 -49.76 -7.73
N ARG A 4 17.35 -49.08 -8.70
CA ARG A 4 17.98 -47.76 -8.50
C ARG A 4 17.26 -46.61 -9.23
N HIS A 5 16.00 -46.82 -9.61
CA HIS A 5 15.21 -45.83 -10.36
C HIS A 5 14.02 -45.23 -9.58
N ARG A 6 14.10 -45.13 -8.25
CA ARG A 6 12.94 -44.73 -7.43
C ARG A 6 13.01 -43.39 -6.69
N GLU A 7 14.11 -42.67 -6.75
CA GLU A 7 14.28 -41.44 -5.96
C GLU A 7 14.95 -40.36 -6.80
N SER A 8 14.23 -39.85 -7.80
CA SER A 8 14.61 -38.60 -8.47
C SER A 8 13.51 -37.60 -8.20
N SER A 9 13.87 -36.47 -7.61
CA SER A 9 12.93 -35.46 -7.11
C SER A 9 13.04 -34.15 -7.88
N VAL A 10 12.00 -33.32 -7.75
CA VAL A 10 12.00 -31.93 -8.20
C VAL A 10 11.90 -31.05 -6.97
N TYR A 11 13.03 -30.43 -6.59
CA TYR A 11 13.06 -29.48 -5.48
C TYR A 11 12.59 -28.13 -5.98
N LEU A 12 11.66 -27.50 -5.28
CA LEU A 12 11.22 -26.13 -5.53
C LEU A 12 11.66 -25.29 -4.33
N TYR A 13 12.36 -24.20 -4.59
CA TYR A 13 12.81 -23.28 -3.55
C TYR A 13 11.92 -22.05 -3.60
N GLU A 14 11.30 -21.71 -2.47
CA GLU A 14 10.36 -20.59 -2.36
C GLU A 14 10.86 -19.53 -1.38
N TYR A 15 10.62 -18.26 -1.67
CA TYR A 15 11.04 -17.14 -0.81
C TYR A 15 9.84 -16.31 -0.39
N GLY A 16 9.88 -15.77 0.84
CA GLY A 16 8.81 -14.92 1.40
C GLY A 16 9.13 -14.55 2.85
N GLU A 17 8.53 -13.46 3.33
CA GLU A 17 8.75 -12.94 4.69
C GLU A 17 7.99 -13.74 5.77
N ALA A 18 6.98 -14.51 5.35
CA ALA A 18 6.19 -15.41 6.18
C ALA A 18 5.77 -16.65 5.37
N TYR A 19 5.37 -17.73 6.06
CA TYR A 19 5.03 -19.02 5.43
C TYR A 19 3.83 -18.95 4.46
N ASP A 20 2.96 -17.95 4.61
CA ASP A 20 1.79 -17.70 3.77
C ASP A 20 2.05 -16.78 2.56
N ASP A 21 3.25 -16.22 2.42
CA ASP A 21 3.68 -15.39 1.27
C ASP A 21 4.90 -15.99 0.53
N LEU A 22 5.07 -17.31 0.63
CA LEU A 22 6.14 -18.00 -0.10
C LEU A 22 5.84 -18.02 -1.60
N ARG A 23 6.84 -17.67 -2.41
CA ARG A 23 6.78 -17.68 -3.87
C ARG A 23 7.90 -18.51 -4.47
N PRO A 24 7.64 -19.30 -5.54
CA PRO A 24 8.68 -20.03 -6.25
C PRO A 24 9.81 -19.14 -6.77
N ALA A 25 11.04 -19.35 -6.30
CA ALA A 25 12.25 -18.66 -6.77
C ALA A 25 12.86 -19.40 -7.96
N PHE A 26 13.15 -20.69 -7.77
CA PHE A 26 13.71 -21.57 -8.77
C PHE A 26 13.40 -23.03 -8.39
N PHE A 27 13.67 -23.93 -9.33
CA PHE A 27 13.60 -25.36 -9.06
C PHE A 27 14.90 -26.08 -9.45
N ILE A 28 15.14 -27.23 -8.82
CA ILE A 28 16.18 -28.19 -9.17
C ILE A 28 15.47 -29.51 -9.51
N ASP A 29 15.52 -29.90 -10.79
CA ASP A 29 15.03 -31.20 -11.24
C ASP A 29 16.23 -32.15 -11.37
N GLU A 30 16.37 -33.07 -10.42
CA GLU A 30 17.49 -34.02 -10.35
C GLU A 30 17.63 -34.87 -11.61
N ARG A 31 16.52 -35.10 -12.33
CA ARG A 31 16.49 -35.87 -13.59
C ARG A 31 17.28 -35.17 -14.71
N SER A 32 17.63 -33.90 -14.53
CA SER A 32 18.37 -33.10 -15.51
C SER A 32 19.89 -33.27 -15.42
N TYR A 33 20.40 -33.97 -14.38
CA TYR A 33 21.83 -34.18 -14.17
C TYR A 33 22.26 -35.59 -14.61
N SER A 34 23.53 -35.73 -15.01
CA SER A 34 24.09 -36.97 -15.56
C SER A 34 24.24 -38.09 -14.54
N ASP A 35 24.38 -37.73 -13.26
CA ASP A 35 24.54 -38.63 -12.13
C ASP A 35 24.02 -37.97 -10.84
N ARG A 36 23.86 -38.79 -9.80
CA ARG A 36 23.27 -38.38 -8.52
C ARG A 36 24.19 -37.47 -7.71
N GLU A 37 25.50 -37.69 -7.74
CA GLU A 37 26.46 -36.86 -7.01
C GLU A 37 26.44 -35.41 -7.52
N MET A 38 26.26 -35.21 -8.83
CA MET A 38 26.13 -33.88 -9.41
C MET A 38 24.82 -33.19 -8.99
N ALA A 39 23.71 -33.92 -8.94
CA ALA A 39 22.43 -33.38 -8.47
C ALA A 39 22.50 -32.97 -6.98
N GLU A 40 23.06 -33.84 -6.13
CA GLU A 40 23.27 -33.59 -4.70
C GLU A 40 24.17 -32.36 -4.48
N SER A 41 25.29 -32.25 -5.20
CA SER A 41 26.17 -31.08 -5.10
C SER A 41 25.50 -29.77 -5.50
N VAL A 42 24.57 -29.81 -6.47
CA VAL A 42 23.81 -28.63 -6.89
C VAL A 42 22.77 -28.22 -5.84
N VAL A 43 22.09 -29.19 -5.23
CA VAL A 43 21.18 -28.97 -4.10
C VAL A 43 21.93 -28.34 -2.92
N GLU A 44 23.05 -28.94 -2.49
CA GLU A 44 23.89 -28.42 -1.40
C GLU A 44 24.42 -27.01 -1.70
N SER A 45 24.82 -26.75 -2.96
CA SER A 45 25.27 -25.42 -3.39
C SER A 45 24.15 -24.38 -3.35
N ALA A 46 22.92 -24.78 -3.71
CA ALA A 46 21.76 -23.90 -3.65
C ALA A 46 21.42 -23.60 -2.19
N GLU A 47 21.26 -24.61 -1.34
CA GLU A 47 21.02 -24.44 0.10
C GLU A 47 22.07 -23.54 0.76
N ALA A 48 23.36 -23.80 0.54
CA ALA A 48 24.44 -23.02 1.13
C ALA A 48 24.48 -21.55 0.66
N ALA A 49 24.05 -21.26 -0.57
CA ALA A 49 23.92 -19.90 -1.07
C ALA A 49 22.72 -19.17 -0.46
N MET A 50 21.64 -19.89 -0.18
CA MET A 50 20.35 -19.37 0.24
C MET A 50 20.29 -19.17 1.76
N THR A 51 20.85 -20.10 2.54
CA THR A 51 21.04 -19.96 3.99
C THR A 51 21.96 -18.79 4.33
N ARG A 52 23.03 -18.55 3.54
CA ARG A 52 23.93 -17.40 3.72
C ARG A 52 23.27 -16.06 3.42
N ALA A 53 22.24 -16.04 2.58
CA ALA A 53 21.50 -14.82 2.26
C ALA A 53 20.42 -14.49 3.30
N GLY A 54 19.98 -15.45 4.12
CA GLY A 54 18.97 -15.24 5.19
C GLY A 54 17.57 -14.90 4.67
N VAL A 55 17.27 -15.25 3.41
CA VAL A 55 16.12 -14.71 2.65
C VAL A 55 15.05 -15.77 2.34
N ILE A 56 15.30 -17.06 2.55
CA ILE A 56 14.49 -18.13 1.92
C ILE A 56 14.18 -19.27 2.92
N TYR A 57 12.89 -19.55 3.10
CA TYR A 57 12.40 -20.76 3.76
C TYR A 57 12.30 -21.87 2.73
N GLU A 58 13.05 -22.96 2.91
CA GLU A 58 12.95 -24.12 2.04
C GLU A 58 11.56 -24.78 2.20
N VAL A 59 10.79 -24.88 1.11
CA VAL A 59 9.54 -25.63 1.09
C VAL A 59 9.58 -26.63 -0.05
N GLU A 60 9.79 -27.90 0.31
CA GLU A 60 9.69 -29.02 -0.61
C GLU A 60 8.21 -29.24 -1.00
N VAL A 61 7.77 -28.65 -2.12
CA VAL A 61 6.36 -28.79 -2.56
C VAL A 61 6.11 -30.09 -3.36
N THR A 62 7.12 -30.67 -4.04
CA THR A 62 6.86 -31.79 -4.97
C THR A 62 7.99 -32.83 -5.04
N SER A 63 7.99 -33.78 -4.12
CA SER A 63 8.95 -34.91 -4.16
C SER A 63 8.47 -36.06 -5.06
N GLY A 64 9.42 -36.77 -5.68
CA GLY A 64 9.18 -38.04 -6.37
C GLY A 64 9.21 -38.04 -7.89
N VAL A 65 9.32 -39.25 -8.47
CA VAL A 65 9.60 -39.51 -9.89
C VAL A 65 8.53 -38.95 -10.85
N HIS A 66 7.32 -38.73 -10.35
CA HIS A 66 6.17 -38.20 -11.10
C HIS A 66 5.94 -36.70 -10.89
N ALA A 67 6.81 -36.00 -10.15
CA ALA A 67 6.68 -34.56 -9.94
C ALA A 67 6.79 -33.80 -11.26
N GLU A 68 5.81 -32.92 -11.50
CA GLU A 68 5.78 -32.02 -12.65
C GLU A 68 6.70 -30.82 -12.42
N ARG A 69 7.29 -30.31 -13.50
CA ARG A 69 8.11 -29.08 -13.44
C ARG A 69 7.18 -27.88 -13.23
N PRO A 70 7.50 -26.97 -12.28
CA PRO A 70 6.70 -25.77 -12.08
C PRO A 70 6.75 -24.87 -13.33
N ILE A 71 5.58 -24.40 -13.77
CA ILE A 71 5.46 -23.58 -14.99
C ILE A 71 5.93 -22.15 -14.70
N GLY A 72 6.84 -21.63 -15.52
CA GLY A 72 7.31 -20.24 -15.45
C GLY A 72 8.34 -19.95 -14.36
N VAL A 73 8.79 -20.97 -13.63
CA VAL A 73 9.83 -20.89 -12.60
C VAL A 73 11.19 -21.28 -13.21
N PRO A 74 12.28 -20.51 -13.03
CA PRO A 74 13.57 -20.83 -13.61
C PRO A 74 14.26 -22.01 -12.92
N THR A 75 15.21 -22.64 -13.61
CA THR A 75 16.14 -23.59 -12.97
C THR A 75 17.16 -22.86 -12.09
N TRP A 76 17.81 -23.57 -11.16
CA TRP A 76 18.90 -23.02 -10.35
C TRP A 76 20.03 -22.37 -11.18
N GLU A 77 20.43 -22.97 -12.31
CA GLU A 77 21.48 -22.39 -13.16
C GLU A 77 21.04 -21.08 -13.83
N GLU A 78 19.81 -21.03 -14.33
CA GLU A 78 19.24 -19.81 -14.90
C GLU A 78 19.06 -18.72 -13.84
N PHE A 79 18.68 -19.11 -12.63
CA PHE A 79 18.59 -18.21 -11.48
C PHE A 79 19.99 -17.67 -11.11
N LYS A 80 21.00 -18.53 -11.01
CA LYS A 80 22.38 -18.12 -10.73
C LYS A 80 22.92 -17.13 -11.74
N GLN A 81 22.74 -17.38 -13.03
CA GLN A 81 23.22 -16.49 -14.09
C GLN A 81 22.59 -15.10 -14.06
N ARG A 82 21.33 -15.00 -13.59
CA ARG A 82 20.61 -13.73 -13.46
C ARG A 82 20.94 -13.00 -12.18
N HIS A 83 21.23 -13.73 -11.11
CA HIS A 83 21.27 -13.19 -9.77
C HIS A 83 22.65 -13.25 -9.11
N PHE A 84 23.67 -13.84 -9.74
CA PHE A 84 25.01 -13.96 -9.17
C PHE A 84 26.09 -13.60 -10.21
N VAL A 85 27.10 -12.84 -9.79
CA VAL A 85 28.32 -12.53 -10.57
C VAL A 85 29.52 -13.04 -9.79
N GLU A 86 30.34 -13.90 -10.41
CA GLU A 86 31.51 -14.54 -9.76
C GLU A 86 31.15 -15.26 -8.42
N GLY A 87 29.93 -15.80 -8.31
CA GLY A 87 29.45 -16.47 -7.10
C GLY A 87 28.91 -15.53 -6.00
N VAL A 88 28.82 -14.23 -6.26
CA VAL A 88 28.28 -13.22 -5.35
C VAL A 88 26.89 -12.77 -5.82
N PRO A 89 25.85 -12.82 -4.96
CA PRO A 89 24.51 -12.39 -5.33
C PRO A 89 24.46 -10.88 -5.64
N LEU A 90 23.81 -10.52 -6.76
CA LEU A 90 23.50 -9.15 -7.15
C LEU A 90 22.40 -8.57 -6.24
N PRO A 91 22.41 -7.25 -5.97
CA PRO A 91 23.13 -6.21 -6.70
C PRO A 91 24.40 -5.75 -5.95
N VAL A 92 25.43 -5.28 -6.65
CA VAL A 92 26.41 -4.38 -6.00
C VAL A 92 25.64 -3.10 -5.69
N ARG A 93 25.09 -2.99 -4.47
CA ARG A 93 24.60 -1.74 -3.93
C ARG A 93 25.75 -0.71 -4.04
N PRO A 94 25.48 0.56 -4.39
CA PRO A 94 26.40 1.63 -4.00
C PRO A 94 26.65 1.49 -2.48
N PRO A 95 27.81 1.93 -1.95
CA PRO A 95 28.05 1.88 -0.51
C PRO A 95 26.83 2.41 0.24
N MET A 96 26.50 1.82 1.39
CA MET A 96 25.50 2.40 2.30
C MET A 96 25.92 3.86 2.56
N ARG A 97 25.36 4.78 1.76
CA ARG A 97 24.83 6.00 2.33
C ARG A 97 23.90 5.51 3.43
N GLU A 98 23.89 6.18 4.57
CA GLU A 98 22.78 6.07 5.52
C GLU A 98 21.50 6.46 4.75
N GLN A 99 20.98 5.49 3.99
CA GLN A 99 19.75 5.58 3.25
C GLN A 99 18.72 5.25 4.30
N ALA A 100 17.95 6.26 4.68
CA ALA A 100 16.74 6.04 5.45
C ALA A 100 15.98 4.91 4.76
N LEU A 101 15.76 3.83 5.50
CA LEU A 101 14.85 2.78 5.06
C LEU A 101 13.51 3.47 4.75
N PRO A 102 12.84 3.11 3.63
CA PRO A 102 11.51 3.60 3.40
C PRO A 102 10.63 3.31 4.62
N PRO A 103 9.70 4.21 4.98
CA PRO A 103 8.85 4.01 6.15
C PRO A 103 8.14 2.66 6.02
N SER A 104 8.19 1.89 7.10
CA SER A 104 7.58 0.56 7.18
C SER A 104 6.06 0.63 7.00
N TRP A 105 5.44 -0.48 6.61
CA TRP A 105 3.98 -0.62 6.51
C TRP A 105 3.22 -0.05 7.74
N PRO A 106 3.61 -0.39 8.99
CA PRO A 106 2.98 0.19 10.18
C PRO A 106 3.15 1.71 10.27
N GLU A 107 4.28 2.26 9.83
CA GLU A 107 4.53 3.71 9.89
C GLU A 107 3.70 4.49 8.87
N MET A 108 3.54 3.97 7.64
CA MET A 108 2.66 4.58 6.65
C MET A 108 1.20 4.51 7.09
N THR A 109 0.73 3.35 7.52
CA THR A 109 -0.65 3.19 8.01
C THR A 109 -0.91 4.11 9.20
N ARG A 110 0.01 4.18 10.16
CA ARG A 110 -0.07 5.09 11.30
C ARG A 110 -0.10 6.56 10.86
N ALA A 111 0.68 6.95 9.85
CA ALA A 111 0.65 8.32 9.32
C ALA A 111 -0.70 8.65 8.65
N VAL A 112 -1.29 7.71 7.91
CA VAL A 112 -2.61 7.88 7.30
C VAL A 112 -3.71 7.92 8.38
N GLU A 113 -3.61 7.09 9.42
CA GLU A 113 -4.50 7.11 10.60
C GLU A 113 -4.40 8.43 11.37
N GLU A 114 -3.19 8.94 11.60
CA GLU A 114 -2.97 10.21 12.29
C GLU A 114 -3.52 11.38 11.46
N ALA A 115 -3.25 11.39 10.16
CA ALA A 115 -3.82 12.38 9.23
C ALA A 115 -5.35 12.29 9.20
N HIS A 116 -5.90 11.07 9.26
CA HIS A 116 -7.33 10.82 9.32
C HIS A 116 -7.96 11.43 10.58
N GLU A 117 -7.47 11.09 11.77
CA GLU A 117 -8.02 11.61 13.02
C GLU A 117 -7.90 13.13 13.13
N ASN A 118 -6.77 13.70 12.71
CA ASN A 118 -6.56 15.14 12.71
C ASN A 118 -7.55 15.84 11.75
N PHE A 119 -7.74 15.30 10.55
CA PHE A 119 -8.67 15.88 9.58
C PHE A 119 -10.13 15.72 10.00
N ARG A 120 -10.49 14.57 10.55
CA ARG A 120 -11.81 14.32 11.14
C ARG A 120 -12.12 15.31 12.25
N ALA A 121 -11.21 15.50 13.20
CA ALA A 121 -11.34 16.47 14.28
C ALA A 121 -11.48 17.90 13.73
N TYR A 122 -10.67 18.25 12.72
CA TYR A 122 -10.74 19.53 12.04
C TYR A 122 -12.12 19.79 11.43
N LEU A 123 -12.72 18.84 10.68
CA LEU A 123 -14.03 19.03 10.06
C LEU A 123 -15.16 19.21 11.10
N ILE A 124 -15.08 18.49 12.23
CA ILE A 124 -16.02 18.67 13.34
C ILE A 124 -15.86 20.07 13.92
N GLN A 125 -14.64 20.51 14.21
CA GLN A 125 -14.35 21.84 14.75
C GLN A 125 -14.81 22.95 13.80
N LEU A 126 -14.59 22.79 12.49
CA LEU A 126 -15.07 23.70 11.45
C LEU A 126 -16.58 23.92 11.54
N LEU A 127 -17.36 22.83 11.62
CA LEU A 127 -18.81 22.92 11.68
C LEU A 127 -19.33 23.40 13.03
N THR A 128 -18.71 22.99 14.13
CA THR A 128 -19.04 23.51 15.48
C THR A 128 -18.76 25.00 15.58
N GLY A 129 -17.68 25.49 14.96
CA GLY A 129 -17.34 26.91 14.89
C GLY A 129 -18.31 27.71 14.02
N ALA A 130 -18.72 27.16 12.87
CA ALA A 130 -19.66 27.82 11.96
C ALA A 130 -21.11 27.88 12.51
N PHE A 131 -21.50 26.87 13.28
CA PHE A 131 -22.86 26.68 13.78
C PHE A 131 -22.86 26.38 15.29
N PRO A 132 -22.50 27.36 16.14
CA PRO A 132 -22.45 27.15 17.57
C PRO A 132 -23.83 26.81 18.13
N GLY A 133 -23.89 25.76 18.96
CA GLY A 133 -25.13 25.26 19.55
C GLY A 133 -26.05 24.47 18.62
N GLN A 134 -25.59 24.15 17.39
CA GLN A 134 -26.27 23.19 16.52
C GLN A 134 -25.65 21.81 16.65
N ASP A 135 -26.45 20.77 16.38
CA ASP A 135 -25.96 19.40 16.36
C ASP A 135 -25.00 19.18 15.19
N VAL A 136 -23.81 18.67 15.50
CA VAL A 136 -22.79 18.23 14.53
C VAL A 136 -22.57 16.73 14.73
N SER A 137 -22.57 15.98 13.63
CA SER A 137 -22.42 14.53 13.67
C SER A 137 -21.65 14.00 12.47
N LEU A 138 -20.97 12.88 12.67
CA LEU A 138 -20.36 12.10 11.59
C LEU A 138 -21.45 11.32 10.87
N SER A 139 -21.55 11.50 9.56
CA SER A 139 -22.48 10.75 8.71
C SER A 139 -21.82 9.54 8.07
N SER A 140 -20.53 9.62 7.74
CA SER A 140 -19.75 8.53 7.16
C SER A 140 -18.28 8.77 7.45
N ASP A 141 -17.60 7.72 7.89
CA ASP A 141 -16.22 7.74 8.30
C ASP A 141 -15.62 6.34 8.08
N PRO A 142 -15.34 5.95 6.82
CA PRO A 142 -14.76 4.65 6.51
C PRO A 142 -13.29 4.51 6.93
N GLY A 143 -12.67 5.54 7.53
CA GLY A 143 -11.26 5.53 7.91
C GLY A 143 -10.29 5.51 6.74
N PRO A 144 -9.02 5.13 6.97
CA PRO A 144 -8.05 4.83 5.94
C PRO A 144 -8.55 3.72 5.01
N LEU A 145 -8.63 4.02 3.71
CA LEU A 145 -9.05 3.11 2.68
C LEU A 145 -7.93 2.89 1.66
N ARG A 146 -7.69 1.62 1.31
CA ARG A 146 -6.97 1.26 0.09
C ARG A 146 -7.77 1.74 -1.13
N ARG A 147 -7.14 2.50 -2.02
CA ARG A 147 -7.74 3.06 -3.25
C ARG A 147 -7.22 2.38 -4.52
N SER A 148 -6.13 1.63 -4.41
CA SER A 148 -5.56 0.77 -5.44
C SER A 148 -6.35 -0.55 -5.59
N PRO A 149 -6.37 -1.16 -6.80
CA PRO A 149 -6.97 -2.48 -7.05
C PRO A 149 -6.22 -3.63 -6.34
N GLY A 150 -5.08 -3.30 -5.77
CA GLY A 150 -4.21 -4.17 -5.02
C GLY A 150 -3.06 -4.70 -5.85
N SER A 151 -1.86 -4.54 -5.32
CA SER A 151 -0.58 -4.91 -5.90
C SER A 151 0.27 -5.64 -4.86
N VAL A 152 1.28 -6.32 -5.39
CA VAL A 152 2.38 -6.91 -4.63
C VAL A 152 3.49 -5.88 -4.42
N ASP A 153 3.68 -4.96 -5.38
CA ASP A 153 4.60 -3.85 -5.21
C ASP A 153 3.92 -2.73 -4.43
N TRP A 154 4.49 -2.41 -3.28
CA TRP A 154 3.97 -1.41 -2.36
C TRP A 154 4.10 0.02 -2.85
N SER A 155 5.02 0.24 -3.79
CA SER A 155 5.03 1.48 -4.52
C SER A 155 3.73 1.65 -5.32
N GLU A 156 3.03 0.60 -5.71
CA GLU A 156 1.81 0.77 -6.52
C GLU A 156 0.55 0.99 -5.68
N GLU A 157 0.67 0.89 -4.36
CA GLU A 157 -0.44 1.09 -3.44
C GLU A 157 -0.74 2.55 -3.16
N ARG A 158 -2.04 2.82 -3.07
CA ARG A 158 -2.54 4.14 -2.72
C ARG A 158 -3.53 4.02 -1.59
N PHE A 159 -3.29 4.79 -0.53
CA PHE A 159 -4.19 4.93 0.60
C PHE A 159 -4.76 6.34 0.65
N GLY A 160 -5.97 6.48 1.16
CA GLY A 160 -6.58 7.77 1.39
C GLY A 160 -7.86 7.58 2.18
N PHE A 161 -8.51 8.66 2.57
CA PHE A 161 -9.71 8.61 3.40
C PHE A 161 -10.71 9.66 2.97
N GLU A 162 -11.95 9.43 3.36
CA GLU A 162 -13.06 10.34 3.16
C GLU A 162 -13.79 10.48 4.48
N VAL A 163 -14.15 11.69 4.86
CA VAL A 163 -14.90 11.95 6.09
C VAL A 163 -16.09 12.82 5.73
N THR A 164 -17.29 12.39 6.10
CA THR A 164 -18.52 13.15 5.90
C THR A 164 -19.06 13.61 7.25
N VAL A 165 -19.04 14.92 7.47
CA VAL A 165 -19.61 15.55 8.67
C VAL A 165 -20.85 16.36 8.27
N VAL A 166 -21.83 16.37 9.17
CA VAL A 166 -23.11 17.03 8.96
C VAL A 166 -23.41 17.93 10.14
N ALA A 167 -23.93 19.12 9.86
CA ALA A 167 -24.44 20.03 10.86
C ALA A 167 -25.88 20.44 10.56
N GLY A 168 -26.68 20.64 11.61
CA GLY A 168 -27.90 21.44 11.52
C GLY A 168 -27.54 22.90 11.27
N ILE A 169 -28.29 23.58 10.39
CA ILE A 169 -28.13 25.03 10.16
C ILE A 169 -29.34 25.86 10.61
N GLY A 170 -30.34 25.21 11.22
CA GLY A 170 -31.62 25.85 11.58
C GLY A 170 -32.30 26.50 10.37
N ASP A 171 -32.94 27.65 10.58
CA ASP A 171 -33.65 28.39 9.53
C ASP A 171 -32.71 29.26 8.66
N LEU A 172 -31.39 29.07 8.75
CA LEU A 172 -30.44 29.82 7.91
C LEU A 172 -30.62 29.46 6.43
N PRO A 173 -30.66 30.46 5.53
CA PRO A 173 -30.61 30.21 4.09
C PRO A 173 -29.31 29.46 3.71
N PRO A 174 -29.35 28.49 2.77
CA PRO A 174 -28.17 27.71 2.37
C PRO A 174 -26.95 28.55 1.97
N ALA A 175 -27.15 29.65 1.24
CA ALA A 175 -26.08 30.57 0.86
C ALA A 175 -25.42 31.25 2.08
N ALA A 176 -26.21 31.63 3.09
CA ALA A 176 -25.70 32.21 4.33
C ALA A 176 -24.94 31.18 5.17
N ALA A 177 -25.39 29.92 5.18
CA ALA A 177 -24.68 28.83 5.83
C ALA A 177 -23.31 28.58 5.17
N LEU A 178 -23.23 28.55 3.83
CA LEU A 178 -21.94 28.46 3.14
C LEU A 178 -21.03 29.65 3.42
N ALA A 179 -21.57 30.87 3.48
CA ALA A 179 -20.78 32.06 3.79
C ALA A 179 -20.13 31.99 5.18
N ARG A 180 -20.81 31.41 6.17
CA ARG A 180 -20.24 31.18 7.51
C ARG A 180 -19.07 30.21 7.49
N VAL A 181 -19.23 29.08 6.80
CA VAL A 181 -18.15 28.09 6.67
C VAL A 181 -16.97 28.71 5.90
N SER A 182 -17.26 29.43 4.82
CA SER A 182 -16.24 30.13 4.01
C SER A 182 -15.44 31.15 4.83
N ALA A 183 -16.09 31.85 5.76
CA ALA A 183 -15.44 32.83 6.63
C ALA A 183 -14.44 32.20 7.62
N ILE A 184 -14.55 30.90 7.91
CA ILE A 184 -13.58 30.15 8.71
C ILE A 184 -12.48 29.58 7.80
N LEU A 185 -12.86 29.02 6.65
CA LEU A 185 -11.93 28.38 5.71
C LEU A 185 -10.90 29.34 5.12
N VAL A 186 -11.31 30.55 4.72
CA VAL A 186 -10.41 31.52 4.04
C VAL A 186 -9.24 31.96 4.95
N PRO A 187 -9.46 32.39 6.20
CA PRO A 187 -8.36 32.71 7.11
C PRO A 187 -7.41 31.54 7.39
N GLU A 188 -7.90 30.31 7.29
CA GLU A 188 -7.13 29.09 7.49
C GLU A 188 -6.38 28.63 6.23
N GLY A 189 -6.40 29.42 5.16
CA GLY A 189 -5.63 29.19 3.94
C GLY A 189 -6.28 28.24 2.94
N TRP A 190 -7.59 27.99 3.04
CA TRP A 190 -8.30 27.22 2.01
C TRP A 190 -8.59 28.07 0.78
N GLU A 191 -8.31 27.50 -0.38
CA GLU A 191 -8.70 28.03 -1.68
C GLU A 191 -10.14 27.60 -1.98
N LEU A 192 -11.05 28.56 -2.10
CA LEU A 192 -12.46 28.29 -2.38
C LEU A 192 -12.74 28.40 -3.89
N GLY A 193 -13.47 27.43 -4.42
CA GLY A 193 -14.06 27.50 -5.76
C GLY A 193 -15.36 28.29 -5.78
N ASP A 194 -15.88 28.53 -6.98
CA ASP A 194 -17.13 29.26 -7.17
C ASP A 194 -18.34 28.47 -6.62
N PRO A 195 -19.24 29.12 -5.85
CA PRO A 195 -20.47 28.47 -5.39
C PRO A 195 -21.38 28.06 -6.54
N VAL A 196 -21.82 26.81 -6.53
CA VAL A 196 -22.77 26.24 -7.50
C VAL A 196 -24.16 26.20 -6.87
N SER A 197 -25.07 27.01 -7.41
CA SER A 197 -26.48 26.99 -7.01
C SER A 197 -27.23 25.84 -7.69
N ARG A 198 -27.99 25.09 -6.92
CA ARG A 198 -28.90 24.02 -7.35
C ARG A 198 -30.32 24.35 -6.88
N PRO A 199 -31.38 23.72 -7.42
CA PRO A 199 -32.77 24.07 -7.08
C PRO A 199 -33.09 24.07 -5.57
N THR A 200 -32.41 23.22 -4.79
CA THR A 200 -32.66 23.05 -3.34
C THR A 200 -31.38 23.11 -2.51
N SER A 201 -30.24 23.45 -3.10
CA SER A 201 -28.97 23.47 -2.39
C SER A 201 -28.00 24.47 -3.00
N VAL A 202 -27.01 24.87 -2.22
CA VAL A 202 -25.84 25.59 -2.73
C VAL A 202 -24.63 24.79 -2.29
N ALA A 203 -23.70 24.57 -3.21
CA ALA A 203 -22.49 23.81 -2.93
C ALA A 203 -21.23 24.62 -3.29
N LEU A 204 -20.12 24.34 -2.61
CA LEU A 204 -18.79 24.86 -2.97
C LEU A 204 -17.73 23.78 -2.78
N SER A 205 -16.69 23.84 -3.59
CA SER A 205 -15.47 23.05 -3.40
C SER A 205 -14.37 23.90 -2.77
N ALA A 206 -13.53 23.30 -1.92
CA ALA A 206 -12.35 23.98 -1.38
C ALA A 206 -11.13 23.04 -1.40
N SER A 207 -9.93 23.61 -1.48
CA SER A 207 -8.68 22.84 -1.39
C SER A 207 -7.62 23.52 -0.54
N ARG A 208 -6.81 22.71 0.16
CA ARG A 208 -5.63 23.15 0.92
C ARG A 208 -4.66 22.00 1.06
N ASP A 209 -3.38 22.20 0.74
CA ASP A 209 -2.32 21.20 0.91
C ASP A 209 -2.69 19.80 0.35
N LEU A 210 -3.28 19.78 -0.85
CA LEU A 210 -3.79 18.58 -1.55
C LEU A 210 -5.06 17.93 -0.94
N PHE A 211 -5.54 18.40 0.20
CA PHE A 211 -6.86 18.03 0.71
C PHE A 211 -7.96 18.74 -0.06
N GLY A 212 -9.09 18.05 -0.23
CA GLY A 212 -10.29 18.58 -0.87
C GLY A 212 -11.49 18.57 0.07
N LEU A 213 -12.33 19.60 -0.02
CA LEU A 213 -13.66 19.65 0.58
C LEU A 213 -14.71 19.81 -0.51
N TRP A 214 -15.83 19.11 -0.33
CA TRP A 214 -17.08 19.38 -1.00
C TRP A 214 -18.13 19.70 0.05
N ILE A 215 -18.69 20.91 -0.01
CA ILE A 215 -19.61 21.43 0.99
C ILE A 215 -20.95 21.65 0.30
N ASP A 216 -22.02 21.02 0.78
CA ASP A 216 -23.39 21.13 0.24
C ASP A 216 -24.33 21.59 1.35
N ALA A 217 -24.90 22.79 1.20
CA ALA A 217 -25.88 23.35 2.10
C ALA A 217 -27.28 23.18 1.50
N ARG A 218 -28.20 22.60 2.29
CA ARG A 218 -29.62 22.39 1.99
C ARG A 218 -30.47 23.05 3.08
N PRO A 219 -31.80 23.18 2.90
CA PRO A 219 -32.66 23.58 4.01
C PRO A 219 -32.38 22.75 5.27
N LEU A 220 -32.17 23.43 6.39
CA LEU A 220 -31.93 22.87 7.72
C LEU A 220 -30.62 22.08 7.92
N ARG A 221 -29.85 21.79 6.86
CA ARG A 221 -28.65 20.93 6.95
C ARG A 221 -27.52 21.40 6.06
N LEU A 222 -26.29 21.31 6.56
CA LEU A 222 -25.06 21.43 5.77
C LEU A 222 -24.23 20.16 5.90
N THR A 223 -23.68 19.69 4.78
CA THR A 223 -22.83 18.51 4.71
C THR A 223 -21.46 18.91 4.19
N VAL A 224 -20.40 18.46 4.85
CA VAL A 224 -19.02 18.59 4.41
C VAL A 224 -18.47 17.19 4.16
N LEU A 225 -18.11 16.91 2.91
CA LEU A 225 -17.31 15.76 2.51
C LEU A 225 -15.86 16.23 2.38
N GLY A 226 -15.00 15.79 3.28
CA GLY A 226 -13.57 15.98 3.17
C GLY A 226 -12.88 14.76 2.59
N GLN A 227 -11.83 15.00 1.80
CA GLN A 227 -11.08 13.98 1.08
C GLN A 227 -9.60 14.28 1.24
N SER A 228 -8.81 13.26 1.57
CA SER A 228 -7.36 13.40 1.62
C SER A 228 -6.70 13.20 0.26
N PRO A 229 -5.45 13.68 0.10
CA PRO A 229 -4.58 13.20 -0.96
C PRO A 229 -4.36 11.69 -0.88
N LEU A 230 -3.74 11.13 -1.91
CA LEU A 230 -3.35 9.73 -1.93
C LEU A 230 -1.94 9.57 -1.36
N TYR A 231 -1.78 8.61 -0.46
CA TYR A 231 -0.53 8.27 0.20
C TYR A 231 0.01 6.99 -0.43
N ARG A 232 1.27 7.00 -0.85
CA ARG A 232 1.96 5.90 -1.52
C ARG A 232 3.36 5.70 -0.93
N ALA A 233 3.83 4.46 -0.80
CA ALA A 233 5.23 4.21 -0.46
C ALA A 233 6.15 4.60 -1.64
N PRO A 234 7.32 5.23 -1.40
CA PRO A 234 8.24 5.56 -2.47
C PRO A 234 8.74 4.27 -3.14
N GLY A 235 8.82 4.26 -4.48
CA GLY A 235 9.31 3.10 -5.25
C GLY A 235 10.82 2.89 -5.17
N ASP A 236 11.56 3.91 -4.76
CA ASP A 236 13.01 3.90 -4.50
C ASP A 236 13.29 4.35 -3.06
N SER A 237 14.53 4.17 -2.59
CA SER A 237 14.97 4.53 -1.23
C SER A 237 14.68 6.01 -0.88
N GLY A 238 13.56 6.27 -0.23
CA GLY A 238 13.11 7.59 0.18
C GLY A 238 12.64 7.58 1.64
N PRO A 239 12.93 8.61 2.43
CA PRO A 239 12.62 8.65 3.87
C PRO A 239 11.13 8.84 4.21
N SER A 240 10.29 9.13 3.20
CA SER A 240 8.89 9.52 3.41
C SER A 240 7.98 8.94 2.32
N TYR A 241 6.72 8.72 2.66
CA TYR A 241 5.67 8.41 1.68
C TYR A 241 5.46 9.57 0.70
N LEU A 242 5.04 9.24 -0.52
CA LEU A 242 4.62 10.19 -1.54
C LEU A 242 3.17 10.59 -1.28
N VAL A 243 2.91 11.89 -1.33
CA VAL A 243 1.56 12.47 -1.23
C VAL A 243 1.18 12.95 -2.62
N GLU A 244 0.26 12.24 -3.26
CA GLU A 244 -0.21 12.48 -4.62
C GLU A 244 -1.55 13.26 -4.59
N PRO A 245 -1.77 14.19 -5.54
CA PRO A 245 -3.10 14.77 -5.75
C PRO A 245 -4.13 13.70 -6.14
N ARG A 246 -5.40 13.99 -5.86
CA ARG A 246 -6.52 13.07 -6.07
C ARG A 246 -6.98 13.00 -7.53
#